data_AF-A0A7S0TLW2-F1
#
_entry.id   AF-A0A7S0TLW2-F1
#
_cell.length_a   1.000
_cell.length_b   1.000
_cell.length_c   1.000
_cell.angle_alpha   90.00
_cell.angle_beta   90.00
_cell.angle_gamma   90.00
#
_symmetry.space_group_name_H-M   'P 1'
#
loop_
_entity.id
_entity.type
_entity.pdbx_description
1 polymer ?
#
loop_
_entity_poly.entity_id
_entity_poly.type
_entity_poly.pdbx_seq_one_letter_code
_entity_poly.pdbx_strand_id
1 'polypeptide(L)'
;MGTGKYRQLAMGQGQADAALSMLREGAEEGHWVCLQNVHLVVSWLGVLEKELRSLKPAPTFRLWLTTEPHPRFPPILLQQSLKVTFEAPPGLKKNLQNAYSMWSPSFVGEGSAS
;
A
#
# COMPACT_ATOMS: atom_id res chain seq x y z
N MET A 1 -6.07 20.06 2.90
CA MET A 1 -5.89 18.60 2.72
C MET A 1 -4.39 18.32 2.85
N GLY A 2 -3.94 17.90 4.02
CA GLY A 2 -2.51 17.95 4.40
C GLY A 2 -1.67 16.87 3.73
N THR A 3 -0.78 17.29 2.83
CA THR A 3 0.24 16.46 2.17
C THR A 3 1.36 15.97 3.11
N GLY A 4 1.34 16.33 4.40
CA GLY A 4 2.37 15.97 5.38
C GLY A 4 2.06 14.79 6.31
N LYS A 5 0.92 14.09 6.12
CA LYS A 5 0.46 13.03 7.04
C LYS A 5 0.65 11.60 6.52
N TYR A 6 1.32 11.42 5.39
CA TYR A 6 1.62 10.12 4.81
C TYR A 6 3.09 9.76 5.02
N ARG A 7 3.34 8.56 5.55
CA ARG A 7 4.67 7.98 5.74
C ARG A 7 4.72 6.61 5.08
N GLN A 8 5.82 6.31 4.41
CA GLN A 8 6.04 5.02 3.78
C GLN A 8 7.41 4.45 4.10
N LEU A 9 7.51 3.13 4.16
CA LEU A 9 8.74 2.42 4.47
C LEU A 9 8.78 1.09 3.71
N ALA A 10 9.86 0.86 2.97
CA ALA A 10 10.10 -0.41 2.30
C ALA A 10 10.71 -1.40 3.30
N MET A 11 10.08 -2.56 3.45
CA MET A 11 10.56 -3.59 4.35
C MET A 11 11.81 -4.27 3.78
N GLY A 12 12.82 -4.39 4.63
CA GLY A 12 14.08 -5.06 4.36
C GLY A 12 14.76 -5.46 5.66
N GLN A 13 15.97 -6.00 5.55
CA GLN A 13 16.75 -6.38 6.73
C GLN A 13 16.99 -5.16 7.63
N GLY A 14 16.69 -5.30 8.93
CA GLY A 14 16.87 -4.23 9.93
C GLY A 14 15.78 -3.14 9.93
N GLN A 15 14.76 -3.23 9.08
CA GLN A 15 13.67 -2.22 9.03
C GLN A 15 12.48 -2.54 9.95
N ALA A 16 12.51 -3.70 10.62
CA ALA A 16 11.44 -4.15 11.50
C ALA A 16 11.13 -3.16 12.64
N ASP A 17 12.15 -2.70 13.36
CA ASP A 17 11.98 -1.77 14.48
C ASP A 17 11.53 -0.39 14.02
N ALA A 18 12.09 0.11 12.91
CA ALA A 18 11.67 1.37 12.30
C ALA A 18 10.21 1.34 11.84
N ALA A 19 9.78 0.21 11.26
CA ALA A 19 8.39 -0.01 10.86
C ALA A 19 7.44 0.02 12.07
N LEU A 20 7.83 -0.60 13.19
CA LEU A 20 7.04 -0.58 14.42
C LEU A 20 6.94 0.82 15.04
N SER A 21 8.03 1.59 15.07
CA SER A 21 8.00 2.97 15.54
C SER A 21 7.07 3.82 14.68
N MET A 22 7.22 3.72 13.35
CA MET A 22 6.37 4.44 12.40
C MET A 22 4.90 4.06 12.54
N LEU A 23 4.60 2.78 12.80
CA LEU A 23 3.25 2.29 13.02
C LEU A 23 2.63 2.89 14.29
N ARG A 24 3.37 2.89 15.41
CA ARG A 24 2.91 3.39 16.70
C ARG A 24 2.68 4.89 16.66
N GLU A 25 3.68 5.65 16.21
CA GLU A 25 3.56 7.10 16.01
C GLU A 25 2.41 7.43 15.06
N GLY A 26 2.31 6.70 13.95
CA GLY A 26 1.24 6.93 12.99
C GLY A 26 -0.14 6.66 13.57
N ALA A 27 -0.28 5.62 14.40
CA ALA A 27 -1.53 5.30 15.06
C ALA A 27 -1.93 6.32 16.12
N GLU A 28 -0.98 6.87 16.87
CA GLU A 28 -1.23 7.93 17.85
C GLU A 28 -1.59 9.27 17.17
N GLU A 29 -0.82 9.67 16.16
CA GLU A 29 -0.98 10.95 15.46
C GLU A 29 -2.09 10.91 14.38
N GLY A 30 -2.57 9.71 14.05
CA GLY A 30 -3.59 9.49 13.03
C GLY A 30 -3.07 9.68 11.60
N HIS A 31 -1.80 9.36 11.37
CA HIS A 31 -1.12 9.40 10.08
C HIS A 31 -1.42 8.17 9.21
N TRP A 32 -1.07 8.25 7.94
CA TRP A 32 -1.20 7.15 7.00
C TRP A 32 0.16 6.49 6.87
N VAL A 33 0.23 5.19 7.16
CA VAL A 33 1.46 4.42 7.10
C VAL A 33 1.35 3.42 5.96
N CYS A 34 2.38 3.35 5.12
CA CYS A 34 2.47 2.39 4.03
C CYS A 34 3.74 1.54 4.15
N LEU A 35 3.58 0.25 4.42
CA LEU A 35 4.70 -0.70 4.45
C LEU A 35 4.78 -1.44 3.12
N GLN A 36 5.90 -1.30 2.43
CA GLN A 36 6.11 -1.91 1.12
C GLN A 36 6.92 -3.20 1.19
N ASN A 37 6.72 -4.09 0.23
CA ASN A 37 7.49 -5.33 0.09
C ASN A 37 7.50 -6.21 1.34
N VAL A 38 6.37 -6.28 2.05
CA VAL A 38 6.30 -7.00 3.33
C VAL A 38 6.55 -8.51 3.19
N HIS A 39 6.43 -9.06 1.98
CA HIS A 39 6.79 -10.43 1.63
C HIS A 39 8.29 -10.75 1.82
N LEU A 40 9.17 -9.74 1.90
CA LEU A 40 10.59 -9.96 2.18
C LEU A 40 10.86 -10.30 3.65
N VAL A 41 9.92 -9.97 4.54
CA VAL A 41 10.07 -10.11 6.01
C VAL A 41 8.90 -10.90 6.61
N VAL A 42 8.53 -12.01 5.99
CA VAL A 42 7.33 -12.80 6.35
C VAL A 42 7.33 -13.24 7.81
N SER A 43 8.49 -13.56 8.38
CA SER A 43 8.63 -13.93 9.79
C SER A 43 8.24 -12.79 10.75
N TRP A 44 8.46 -11.54 10.36
CA TRP A 44 8.12 -10.36 11.15
C TRP A 44 6.62 -10.04 11.11
N LEU A 45 5.87 -10.53 10.11
CA LEU A 45 4.44 -10.25 10.01
C LEU A 45 3.63 -10.76 11.20
N GLY A 46 4.07 -11.84 11.86
CA GLY A 46 3.46 -12.30 13.11
C GLY A 46 3.65 -11.32 14.28
N VAL A 47 4.74 -10.54 14.27
CA VAL A 47 4.96 -9.45 15.24
C VAL A 47 4.05 -8.28 14.91
N LEU A 48 3.98 -7.88 13.64
CA LEU A 48 3.07 -6.83 13.17
C LEU A 48 1.61 -7.12 13.56
N GLU A 49 1.15 -8.37 13.38
CA GLU A 49 -0.22 -8.77 13.75
C GLU A 49 -0.50 -8.57 15.26
N LYS A 50 0.45 -8.98 16.12
CA LYS A 50 0.33 -8.81 17.57
C LYS A 50 0.25 -7.35 17.95
N GLU A 51 1.09 -6.51 17.34
CA GLU A 51 1.11 -5.07 17.57
C GLU A 51 -0.20 -4.42 17.12
N LEU A 52 -0.73 -4.77 15.94
CA LEU A 52 -2.03 -4.27 15.46
C LEU A 52 -3.20 -4.63 16.39
N ARG A 53 -3.15 -5.80 17.03
CA ARG A 53 -4.16 -6.24 18.00
C ARG A 53 -4.11 -5.45 19.31
N SER A 54 -2.92 -4.99 19.69
CA SER A 54 -2.72 -4.18 20.90
C SER A 54 -2.90 -2.68 20.67
N LEU A 55 -2.79 -2.23 19.42
CA LEU A 55 -2.87 -0.82 19.05
C LEU A 55 -4.29 -0.26 19.25
N LYS A 56 -4.38 1.00 19.71
CA LYS A 56 -5.61 1.79 19.70
C LYS A 56 -5.44 2.96 18.73
N PRO A 57 -5.67 2.75 17.42
CA PRO A 57 -5.39 3.76 16.42
C PRO A 57 -6.39 4.93 16.50
N ALA A 58 -5.90 6.14 16.22
CA ALA A 58 -6.74 7.30 16.00
C ALA A 58 -7.70 7.08 14.82
N PRO A 59 -8.90 7.69 14.80
CA PRO A 59 -9.90 7.46 13.76
C PRO A 59 -9.44 7.75 12.33
N THR A 60 -8.46 8.65 12.18
CA THR A 60 -7.89 9.05 10.88
C THR A 60 -6.73 8.16 10.42
N PHE A 61 -6.20 7.29 11.29
CA PHE A 61 -5.11 6.39 10.97
C PHE A 61 -5.50 5.42 9.85
N ARG A 62 -4.57 5.18 8.92
CA ARG A 62 -4.72 4.16 7.88
C ARG A 62 -3.39 3.43 7.71
N LEU A 63 -3.46 2.09 7.68
CA LEU A 63 -2.32 1.23 7.36
C LEU A 63 -2.51 0.60 5.98
N TRP A 64 -1.51 0.77 5.13
CA TRP A 64 -1.41 0.17 3.80
C TRP A 64 -0.23 -0.79 3.78
N LEU A 65 -0.43 -1.97 3.18
CA LEU A 65 0.61 -2.99 3.02
C LEU A 65 0.70 -3.36 1.54
N THR A 66 1.90 -3.36 0.97
CA THR A 66 2.15 -3.92 -0.37
C THR A 66 2.93 -5.22 -0.26
N THR A 67 2.44 -6.27 -0.91
CA THR A 67 3.00 -7.61 -0.85
C THR A 67 2.85 -8.32 -2.18
N GLU A 68 3.77 -9.23 -2.48
CA GLU A 68 3.58 -10.27 -3.49
C GLU A 68 2.97 -11.53 -2.84
N PRO A 69 2.36 -12.42 -3.63
CA PRO A 69 1.88 -13.71 -3.13
C PRO A 69 3.03 -14.51 -2.50
N HIS A 70 2.88 -14.92 -1.23
CA HIS A 70 3.88 -15.72 -0.54
C HIS A 70 3.20 -16.83 0.30
N PRO A 71 3.62 -18.11 0.18
CA PRO A 71 2.91 -19.24 0.81
C PRO A 71 2.92 -19.21 2.33
N ARG A 72 3.90 -18.57 2.96
CA ARG A 72 4.00 -18.43 4.42
C ARG A 72 3.37 -17.14 4.97
N PHE A 73 2.63 -16.39 4.15
CA PHE A 73 2.00 -15.16 4.61
C PHE A 73 0.94 -15.48 5.69
N PRO A 74 0.92 -14.79 6.83
CA PRO A 74 0.03 -15.13 7.95
C PRO A 74 -1.46 -14.99 7.57
N PRO A 75 -2.25 -16.07 7.70
CA PRO A 75 -3.66 -16.07 7.31
C PRO A 75 -4.53 -15.14 8.15
N ILE A 76 -4.13 -14.87 9.39
CA ILE A 76 -4.87 -13.99 10.31
C ILE A 76 -4.82 -12.54 9.82
N LEU A 77 -3.63 -12.06 9.44
CA LEU A 77 -3.44 -10.75 8.82
C LEU A 77 -4.28 -10.62 7.55
N LEU A 78 -4.42 -11.69 6.78
CA LEU A 78 -5.27 -11.75 5.60
C LEU A 78 -6.77 -11.67 5.96
N GLN A 79 -7.22 -12.33 7.03
CA GLN A 79 -8.63 -12.27 7.45
C GLN A 79 -9.03 -10.89 8.01
N GLN A 80 -8.08 -10.19 8.63
CA GLN A 80 -8.31 -8.87 9.25
C GLN A 80 -8.05 -7.68 8.32
N SER A 81 -7.63 -7.92 7.08
CA SER A 81 -7.32 -6.88 6.11
C SER A 81 -8.29 -6.86 4.93
N LEU A 82 -8.51 -5.67 4.39
CA LEU A 82 -9.15 -5.52 3.09
C LEU A 82 -8.11 -5.87 2.01
N LYS A 83 -8.35 -6.95 1.26
CA LYS A 83 -7.46 -7.39 0.19
C LYS A 83 -7.89 -6.75 -1.12
N VAL A 84 -6.94 -6.11 -1.79
CA VAL A 84 -7.11 -5.57 -3.14
C VAL A 84 -6.03 -6.18 -4.02
N THR A 85 -6.43 -6.94 -5.03
CA THR A 85 -5.54 -7.45 -6.06
C THR A 85 -5.43 -6.43 -7.19
N PHE A 86 -4.22 -5.92 -7.42
CA PHE A 86 -3.93 -5.06 -8.56
C PHE A 86 -3.49 -5.91 -9.75
N GLU A 87 -4.44 -6.60 -10.37
CA GLU A 87 -4.21 -7.32 -11.62
C GLU A 87 -4.56 -6.41 -12.81
N ALA A 88 -3.74 -6.45 -13.86
CA ALA A 88 -4.11 -5.81 -15.12
C ALA A 88 -5.44 -6.40 -15.60
N PRO A 89 -6.40 -5.59 -16.06
CA PRO A 89 -7.68 -6.11 -16.51
C PRO A 89 -7.45 -7.16 -17.60
N PRO A 90 -8.04 -8.37 -17.51
CA PRO A 90 -7.89 -9.36 -18.56
C PRO A 90 -8.49 -8.81 -19.86
N GLY A 91 -7.63 -8.59 -20.86
CA GLY A 91 -8.01 -8.19 -22.22
C GLY A 91 -7.28 -6.96 -22.75
N LEU A 92 -6.52 -7.15 -23.84
CA LEU A 92 -5.85 -6.11 -24.63
C LEU A 92 -6.78 -4.91 -24.96
N LYS A 93 -8.08 -5.20 -25.18
CA LYS A 93 -9.11 -4.21 -25.51
C LYS A 93 -9.41 -3.23 -24.37
N LYS A 94 -9.37 -3.67 -23.11
CA LYS A 94 -9.58 -2.79 -21.93
C LYS A 94 -8.33 -1.97 -21.60
N ASN A 95 -7.14 -2.51 -21.82
CA ASN A 95 -5.89 -1.73 -21.71
C ASN A 95 -5.85 -0.58 -22.73
N LEU A 96 -6.28 -0.83 -23.98
CA LEU A 96 -6.38 0.22 -25.00
C LEU A 96 -7.43 1.29 -24.66
N GLN A 97 -8.61 0.90 -24.17
CA GLN A 97 -9.64 1.87 -23.76
C GLN A 97 -9.22 2.72 -22.55
N ASN A 98 -8.50 2.14 -21.58
CA ASN A 98 -7.96 2.89 -20.44
C ASN A 98 -6.80 3.81 -20.85
N ALA A 99 -5.92 3.37 -21.77
CA ALA A 99 -4.87 4.24 -22.30
C ALA A 99 -5.46 5.44 -23.05
N TYR A 100 -6.54 5.25 -23.81
CA TYR A 100 -7.20 6.32 -24.57
C TYR A 100 -7.98 7.28 -23.68
N SER A 101 -8.56 6.83 -22.56
CA SER A 101 -9.25 7.69 -21.60
C SER A 101 -8.32 8.42 -20.62
N MET A 102 -7.08 7.92 -20.44
CA MET A 102 -6.03 8.60 -19.68
C MET A 102 -5.38 9.76 -20.46
N TRP A 103 -5.60 9.87 -21.77
CA TRP A 103 -5.13 11.01 -22.56
C TRP A 103 -6.09 12.20 -22.41
N SER A 104 -5.58 13.32 -21.88
CA SER A 104 -6.34 14.56 -21.85
C SER A 104 -6.56 15.06 -23.29
N PRO A 105 -7.76 15.58 -23.63
CA PRO A 105 -8.07 16.05 -24.99
C PRO A 105 -7.13 17.16 -25.50
N SER A 106 -6.40 17.83 -24.61
CA SER A 106 -5.35 18.80 -24.92
C SER A 106 -4.11 18.21 -25.61
N PHE A 107 -3.85 16.89 -25.54
CA PHE A 107 -2.74 16.26 -26.27
C PHE A 107 -3.14 15.75 -27.66
N VAL A 108 -4.44 15.54 -27.91
CA VAL A 108 -4.96 15.07 -29.21
C VAL A 108 -5.12 16.22 -30.21
N GLY A 109 -5.10 17.47 -29.75
CA GLY A 109 -5.23 18.66 -30.60
C GLY A 109 -3.94 19.18 -31.23
N GLU A 110 -2.76 18.82 -30.71
CA GLU A 110 -1.46 19.27 -31.23
C GLU A 110 -0.75 18.12 -31.95
N GLY A 111 -1.33 17.72 -33.09
CA GLY A 111 -0.86 16.57 -33.86
C GLY A 111 -1.10 16.65 -35.35
N SER A 112 -1.07 17.84 -35.96
CA SER A 112 -0.57 18.06 -37.33
C SER A 112 -0.62 19.54 -37.71
N ALA A 113 0.48 20.27 -37.53
CA ALA A 113 0.75 21.48 -38.30
C ALA A 113 2.27 21.62 -38.47
N SER A 114 2.79 20.91 -39.46
CA SER A 114 3.97 21.31 -40.25
C SER A 114 3.74 20.80 -41.66
#